data_AF-A0A1Y3BUQ8-F1
#
_entry.id   AF-A0A1Y3BUQ8-F1
#
_cell.length_a   1.000
_cell.length_b   1.000
_cell.length_c   1.000
_cell.angle_alpha   90.00
_cell.angle_beta   90.00
_cell.angle_gamma   90.00
#
_symmetry.space_group_name_H-M   'P 1'
#
loop_
_entity.id
_entity.type
_entity.pdbx_description
1 polymer ?
#
loop_
_entity_poly.entity_id
_entity_poly.type
_entity_poly.pdbx_seq_one_letter_code
_entity_poly.pdbx_strand_id
1 'polypeptide(L)' 'NKFVPVIGKEIHSGNIENVPIKFKRKFPQELFPECKWSRKGFMKTRWMINELIFDAINVHL' A
#
# COMPACT_ATOMS: atom_id res chain seq x y z
N ASN A 1 8.77 -6.83 -11.12
CA ASN A 1 8.29 -5.47 -10.78
C ASN A 1 8.41 -4.57 -11.98
N LYS A 2 7.33 -4.42 -12.76
CA LYS A 2 7.25 -3.48 -13.90
C LYS A 2 6.29 -2.36 -13.52
N PHE A 3 6.58 -1.14 -13.95
CA PHE A 3 5.63 -0.02 -13.85
C PHE A 3 4.52 -0.19 -14.89
N VAL A 4 3.31 0.23 -14.54
CA VAL A 4 2.16 0.26 -15.46
C VAL A 4 1.80 1.73 -15.69
N PRO A 5 1.62 2.17 -16.94
CA PRO A 5 1.24 3.55 -17.21
C PRO A 5 -0.13 3.86 -16.61
N VAL A 6 -0.26 5.03 -15.99
CA VAL A 6 -1.51 5.52 -15.44
C VAL A 6 -2.25 6.27 -16.53
N ILE A 7 -3.47 5.85 -16.86
CA ILE A 7 -4.28 6.45 -17.92
C ILE A 7 -5.46 7.17 -17.27
N GLY A 8 -5.48 8.50 -17.33
CA GLY A 8 -6.57 9.30 -16.78
C GLY A 8 -6.72 9.11 -15.26
N LYS A 9 -7.92 8.71 -14.83
CA LYS A 9 -8.28 8.53 -13.41
C LYS A 9 -8.85 7.14 -13.18
N GLU A 10 -8.15 6.32 -12.42
CA GLU A 10 -8.65 5.03 -11.96
C GLU A 10 -9.21 5.15 -10.54
N ILE A 11 -10.41 4.59 -10.33
CA ILE A 11 -11.07 4.51 -9.03
C ILE A 11 -11.40 3.04 -8.78
N HIS A 12 -10.90 2.48 -7.68
CA HIS A 12 -11.23 1.13 -7.24
C HIS A 12 -12.14 1.18 -6.01
N SER A 13 -13.35 0.63 -6.11
CA SER A 13 -14.33 0.59 -5.01
C SER A 13 -14.56 -0.82 -4.43
N GLY A 14 -13.77 -1.81 -4.88
CA GLY A 14 -13.90 -3.22 -4.48
C GLY A 14 -12.96 -3.63 -3.34
N ASN A 15 -12.81 -4.95 -3.14
CA ASN A 15 -11.85 -5.47 -2.17
C ASN A 15 -10.45 -4.98 -2.55
N ILE A 16 -9.86 -4.21 -1.63
CA ILE A 16 -8.57 -3.59 -1.88
C ILE A 16 -7.55 -4.65 -2.27
N GLU A 17 -7.53 -5.84 -1.64
CA GLU A 17 -6.53 -6.90 -1.87
C GLU A 17 -6.39 -7.31 -3.34
N ASN A 18 -7.44 -7.14 -4.15
CA ASN A 18 -7.44 -7.46 -5.58
C ASN A 18 -6.71 -6.44 -6.46
N VAL A 19 -6.36 -5.26 -5.95
CA VAL A 19 -5.63 -4.23 -6.71
C VAL A 19 -4.12 -4.60 -6.80
N PRO A 20 -3.58 -4.93 -7.98
CA PRO A 20 -2.23 -5.53 -8.08
C PRO A 20 -1.07 -4.53 -7.90
N ILE A 21 -1.32 -3.24 -8.09
CA ILE A 21 -0.31 -2.17 -8.08
C ILE A 21 0.02 -1.61 -6.68
N LYS A 22 -0.63 -2.14 -5.64
CA LYS A 22 -0.38 -1.76 -4.25
C LYS A 22 0.30 -2.90 -3.50
N PHE A 23 1.00 -2.54 -2.45
CA PHE A 23 1.54 -3.46 -1.47
C PHE A 23 0.99 -3.13 -0.10
N LYS A 24 0.52 -4.13 0.64
CA LYS A 24 -0.04 -3.94 1.98
C LYS A 24 0.49 -5.01 2.91
N ARG A 25 0.90 -4.59 4.11
CA ARG A 25 1.36 -5.50 5.17
C ARG A 25 0.89 -5.03 6.53
N LYS A 26 0.58 -6.00 7.40
CA LYS A 26 0.39 -5.76 8.84
C LYS A 26 1.75 -5.74 9.53
N PHE A 27 1.85 -4.97 10.59
CA PHE A 27 3.01 -5.05 11.48
C PHE A 27 2.99 -6.33 12.31
N PRO A 28 4.15 -6.85 12.75
CA PRO A 28 4.23 -7.95 13.69
C PRO A 28 3.40 -7.68 14.96
N GLN A 29 2.71 -8.71 15.46
CA GLN A 29 1.85 -8.59 16.63
C GLN A 29 2.64 -8.25 17.90
N GLU A 30 3.88 -8.72 18.01
CA GLU A 30 4.80 -8.44 19.13
C GLU A 30 5.08 -6.94 19.34
N LEU A 31 4.91 -6.11 18.30
CA LEU A 31 5.03 -4.65 18.42
C LEU A 31 3.78 -4.00 19.06
N PHE A 32 2.66 -4.71 19.13
CA PHE A 32 1.38 -4.22 19.65
C PHE A 32 0.73 -5.26 20.58
N PRO A 33 1.41 -5.62 21.70
CA PRO A 33 1.03 -6.76 22.53
C PRO A 33 -0.36 -6.61 23.17
N GLU A 34 -0.80 -5.37 23.43
CA GLU A 34 -2.11 -5.07 24.01
C GLU A 34 -3.27 -5.22 23.01
N CYS A 35 -3.00 -5.33 21.71
CA CYS A 35 -4.01 -5.32 20.65
C CYS A 35 -3.94 -6.59 19.78
N LYS A 36 -4.55 -7.68 20.26
CA LYS A 36 -4.61 -8.98 19.55
C LYS A 36 -5.19 -8.92 18.12
N TRP A 37 -6.00 -7.90 17.82
CA TRP A 37 -6.64 -7.70 16.52
C TRP A 37 -6.27 -6.34 15.91
N SER A 38 -4.98 -6.02 15.95
CA SER A 38 -4.47 -4.78 15.41
C SER A 38 -4.69 -4.68 13.89
N ARG A 39 -5.20 -3.52 13.45
CA ARG A 39 -5.18 -3.13 12.02
C ARG A 39 -3.89 -2.37 11.67
N LYS A 40 -2.87 -2.44 12.53
CA LYS A 40 -1.64 -1.65 12.39
C LYS A 40 -0.78 -2.22 11.26
N GLY A 41 -0.20 -1.35 10.47
CA GLY A 41 0.54 -1.72 9.28
C GLY A 41 0.71 -0.55 8.34
N PHE A 42 0.99 -0.87 7.08
CA PHE A 42 1.14 0.14 6.05
C PHE A 42 0.63 -0.36 4.69
N MET A 43 0.32 0.61 3.86
CA MET A 43 0.11 0.43 2.43
C MET A 43 1.16 1.25 1.68
N LYS A 44 1.71 0.67 0.62
CA LYS A 44 2.72 1.27 -0.24
C LYS A 44 2.29 1.21 -1.69
N THR A 45 2.51 2.29 -2.43
CA THR A 45 2.47 2.34 -3.89
C THR A 45 3.79 2.91 -4.39
N ARG A 46 4.28 2.39 -5.51
CA ARG A 46 5.54 2.82 -6.13
C ARG A 46 5.22 3.55 -7.43
N TRP A 47 5.79 4.73 -7.59
CA TRP A 47 5.53 5.62 -8.72
C TRP A 47 6.82 5.97 -9.44
N MET A 48 6.67 6.23 -10.73
CA MET A 48 7.70 6.81 -11.58
C MET A 48 7.08 8.00 -12.30
N ILE A 49 7.67 9.18 -12.14
CA ILE A 49 7.26 10.42 -12.80
C ILE A 49 8.51 11.08 -13.37
N ASN A 50 8.59 11.28 -14.68
CA ASN A 50 9.76 11.86 -15.36
C ASN A 50 11.09 11.20 -14.90
N GLU A 51 11.15 9.87 -14.93
CA GLU A 51 12.28 9.04 -14.45
C GLU A 51 12.58 9.09 -12.94
N LEU A 52 11.88 9.92 -12.16
CA LEU A 52 11.98 9.93 -10.71
C LEU A 52 11.12 8.81 -10.11
N ILE A 53 11.77 7.87 -9.42
CA ILE A 53 11.11 6.78 -8.70
C ILE A 53 10.94 7.14 -7.23
N PHE A 54 9.72 7.02 -6.70
CA PHE A 54 9.43 7.20 -5.28
C PHE A 54 8.37 6.23 -4.77
N ASP A 55 8.39 5.99 -3.46
CA ASP A 55 7.39 5.18 -2.77
C ASP A 55 6.48 6.11 -1.94
N ALA A 56 5.18 6.05 -2.16
CA ALA A 56 4.19 6.68 -1.29
C ALA A 56 3.72 5.65 -0.25
N ILE A 57 3.86 5.97 1.03
CA ILE A 57 3.54 5.06 2.13
C ILE A 57 2.49 5.70 3.03
N ASN A 58 1.39 4.99 3.23
CA ASN A 58 0.37 5.33 4.22
C ASN A 58 0.50 4.35 5.40
N VAL A 59 0.79 4.87 6.59
CA VAL A 59 1.00 4.09 7.81
C VAL A 59 -0.17 4.28 8.76
N HIS A 60 -0.63 3.18 9.36
CA HIS A 60 -1.58 3.19 10.45
C HIS A 60 -0.94 2.52 11.68
N LEU A 61 -0.73 3.32 12.73
CA LEU A 61 -0.19 2.92 14.03
C LEU A 61 -1.24 2.88 15.10
#